data_AF-F4PG06-F1
#
_entry.id   AF-F4PG06-F1
#
_cell.length_a   1.000
_cell.length_b   1.000
_cell.length_c   1.000
_cell.angle_alpha   90.00
_cell.angle_beta   90.00
_cell.angle_gamma   90.00
#
_symmetry.space_group_name_H-M   'P 1'
#
loop_
_entity.id
_entity.type
_entity.pdbx_description
1 polymer ?
#
loop_
_entity_poly.entity_id
_entity_poly.type
_entity_poly.pdbx_seq_one_letter_code
_entity_poly.pdbx_strand_id
1 'polypeptide(L)'
;MKRAMPFMAISLKGISQVILIENVISGAIILLAITIASIPLGLITLLSAMIGTLIGKLGGADEKMLNQGLFNYNSVLTGMALFLLLTGSFHWVLSLIGAAIAAILTATLMHFMRYMKMPILTFPFIILTWFTLLVSYRLTAFHINDTLVPQSLKQWELDITGE
;
A
#
# COMPACT_ATOMS: atom_id res chain seq x y z
N MET A 1 15.01 -17.98 23.33
CA MET A 1 13.67 -17.32 23.24
C MET A 1 13.80 -16.15 22.27
N LYS A 2 13.27 -16.24 21.04
CA LYS A 2 13.31 -15.11 20.10
C LYS A 2 12.35 -14.04 20.61
N ARG A 3 12.84 -12.83 20.85
CA ARG A 3 12.03 -11.72 21.36
C ARG A 3 11.14 -11.23 20.23
N ALA A 4 9.82 -11.32 20.41
CA ALA A 4 8.85 -10.78 19.47
C ALA A 4 9.15 -9.28 19.24
N MET A 5 9.25 -8.88 17.97
CA MET A 5 9.58 -7.50 17.63
C MET A 5 8.41 -6.57 17.98
N PRO A 6 8.67 -5.34 18.46
CA PRO A 6 7.61 -4.38 18.74
C PRO A 6 6.75 -4.13 17.50
N PHE A 7 5.43 -4.00 17.69
CA PHE A 7 4.46 -3.79 16.60
C PHE A 7 4.88 -2.63 15.69
N MET A 8 5.28 -1.50 16.27
CA MET A 8 5.70 -0.32 15.51
C MET A 8 6.97 -0.58 14.69
N ALA A 9 7.93 -1.35 15.21
CA ALA A 9 9.14 -1.70 14.48
C ALA A 9 8.84 -2.59 13.26
N ILE A 10 7.88 -3.52 13.39
CA ILE A 10 7.39 -4.33 12.26
C ILE A 10 6.72 -3.42 11.22
N SER A 11 5.86 -2.50 11.65
CA SER A 11 5.21 -1.54 10.75
C SER A 11 6.22 -0.68 9.99
N LEU A 12 7.25 -0.16 10.67
CA LEU A 12 8.31 0.62 10.03
C LEU A 12 9.13 -0.21 9.04
N LYS A 13 9.51 -1.47 9.39
CA LYS A 13 10.11 -2.39 8.40
C LYS A 13 9.20 -2.61 7.20
N GLY A 14 7.89 -2.69 7.43
CA GLY A 14 6.90 -2.79 6.37
C GLY A 14 6.95 -1.65 5.36
N ILE A 15 7.27 -0.44 5.80
CA ILE A 15 7.44 0.73 4.93
C ILE A 15 8.72 0.62 4.10
N SER A 16 9.84 0.19 4.69
CA SER A 16 11.10 -0.02 3.92
C SER A 16 11.04 -1.21 2.96
N GLN A 17 10.19 -2.20 3.23
CA GLN A 17 9.95 -3.31 2.30
C GLN A 17 9.31 -2.88 0.98
N VAL A 18 8.72 -1.67 0.89
CA VAL A 18 8.25 -1.11 -0.39
C VAL A 18 9.38 -1.02 -1.41
N ILE A 19 10.61 -0.79 -0.96
CA ILE A 19 11.84 -0.81 -1.77
C ILE A 19 12.74 -2.01 -1.46
N LEU A 20 12.14 -3.08 -0.90
CA LEU A 20 12.80 -4.36 -0.60
C LEU A 20 13.94 -4.28 0.43
N ILE A 21 13.88 -3.32 1.37
CA ILE A 21 14.85 -3.17 2.46
C ILE A 21 14.24 -3.64 3.78
N GLU A 22 14.90 -4.58 4.48
CA GLU A 22 14.47 -5.08 5.79
C GLU A 22 15.08 -4.25 6.95
N ASN A 23 14.74 -2.96 7.07
CA ASN A 23 15.37 -2.08 8.08
C ASN A 23 14.39 -1.06 8.69
N VAL A 24 14.33 -1.00 10.03
CA VAL A 24 13.44 -0.10 10.79
C VAL A 24 13.80 1.37 10.55
N ILE A 25 15.10 1.71 10.55
CA ILE A 25 15.60 3.07 10.37
C ILE A 25 15.29 3.55 8.96
N SER A 26 15.55 2.73 7.93
CA SER A 26 15.17 3.04 6.56
C SER A 26 13.67 3.31 6.44
N GLY A 27 12.84 2.51 7.11
CA GLY A 27 11.39 2.71 7.13
C GLY A 27 10.97 4.04 7.78
N ALA A 28 11.61 4.40 8.89
CA ALA A 28 11.38 5.69 9.56
C ALA A 28 11.81 6.87 8.68
N ILE A 29 12.96 6.76 7.99
CA ILE A 29 13.44 7.79 7.05
C ILE A 29 12.46 7.97 5.88
N ILE A 30 11.99 6.86 5.28
CA ILE A 30 11.01 6.89 4.19
C ILE A 30 9.71 7.54 4.67
N LEU A 31 9.19 7.12 5.83
CA LEU A 31 7.98 7.71 6.40
C LEU A 31 8.14 9.21 6.65
N LEU A 32 9.27 9.63 7.21
CA LEU A 32 9.58 11.04 7.44
C LEU A 32 9.61 11.82 6.12
N ALA A 33 10.30 11.31 5.11
CA ALA A 33 10.38 11.93 3.79
C ALA A 33 8.98 12.10 3.16
N ILE A 34 8.14 11.07 3.21
CA ILE A 34 6.74 11.14 2.74
C ILE A 34 5.95 12.18 3.55
N THR A 35 6.11 12.21 4.87
CA THR A 35 5.39 13.14 5.76
C THR A 35 5.80 14.60 5.52
N ILE A 36 7.08 14.86 5.22
CA ILE A 36 7.57 16.19 4.84
C ILE A 36 6.94 16.64 3.53
N ALA A 37 6.80 15.75 2.55
CA ALA A 37 6.13 16.05 1.29
C ALA A 37 4.62 16.29 1.47
N SER A 38 3.97 15.49 2.32
CA SER A 38 2.54 15.63 2.64
C SER A 38 2.20 14.90 3.94
N ILE A 39 1.79 15.65 4.97
CA ILE A 39 1.38 15.08 6.27
C ILE A 39 0.26 14.04 6.12
N PRO A 40 -0.84 14.31 5.38
CA PRO A 40 -1.87 13.31 5.11
C PRO A 40 -1.34 12.01 4.50
N LEU A 41 -0.41 12.12 3.54
CA LEU A 41 0.19 10.96 2.88
C LEU A 41 1.09 10.17 3.84
N GLY A 42 1.82 10.87 4.72
CA GLY A 42 2.58 10.22 5.80
C GLY A 42 1.67 9.43 6.74
N LEU A 43 0.53 10.01 7.13
CA LEU A 43 -0.44 9.34 8.01
C LEU A 43 -1.06 8.09 7.34
N ILE A 44 -1.51 8.18 6.08
CA ILE A 44 -2.08 7.02 5.39
C ILE A 44 -1.03 5.91 5.22
N THR A 45 0.23 6.27 4.94
CA THR A 45 1.36 5.33 4.86
C THR A 45 1.53 4.55 6.16
N LEU A 46 1.59 5.27 7.28
CA LEU A 46 1.76 4.66 8.60
C LEU A 46 0.57 3.78 8.97
N LEU A 47 -0.66 4.26 8.83
CA LEU A 47 -1.86 3.51 9.15
C LEU A 47 -1.98 2.24 8.30
N SER A 48 -1.67 2.33 7.01
CA SER A 48 -1.66 1.18 6.10
C SER A 48 -0.60 0.16 6.48
N ALA A 49 0.58 0.60 6.93
CA ALA A 49 1.61 -0.29 7.48
C ALA A 49 1.14 -0.98 8.77
N MET A 50 0.44 -0.26 9.65
CA MET A 50 -0.13 -0.82 10.88
C MET A 50 -1.22 -1.86 10.59
N ILE A 51 -2.08 -1.58 9.61
CA ILE A 51 -3.10 -2.53 9.13
C ILE A 51 -2.45 -3.83 8.63
N GLY A 52 -1.39 -3.74 7.83
CA GLY A 52 -0.64 -4.91 7.36
C GLY A 52 -0.06 -5.74 8.51
N THR A 53 0.58 -5.10 9.49
CA THR A 53 1.07 -5.79 10.71
C THR A 53 -0.07 -6.45 11.47
N LEU A 54 -1.20 -5.76 11.65
CA LEU A 54 -2.34 -6.25 12.41
C LEU A 54 -2.94 -7.49 11.75
N ILE A 55 -3.17 -7.44 10.45
CA ILE A 55 -3.72 -8.56 9.67
C ILE A 55 -2.75 -9.75 9.68
N GLY A 56 -1.44 -9.51 9.52
CA GLY A 56 -0.44 -10.57 9.65
C GLY A 56 -0.46 -11.23 11.04
N LYS A 57 -0.56 -10.43 12.11
CA LYS A 57 -0.66 -10.96 13.49
C LYS A 57 -1.94 -11.75 13.73
N LEU A 58 -3.09 -11.18 13.39
CA LEU A 58 -4.39 -11.83 13.61
C LEU A 58 -4.58 -13.07 12.74
N GLY A 59 -4.00 -13.07 11.53
CA GLY A 59 -4.02 -14.20 10.62
C GLY A 59 -3.05 -15.33 10.97
N GLY A 60 -2.30 -15.24 12.08
CA GLY A 60 -1.36 -16.28 12.49
C GLY A 60 -0.18 -16.45 11.53
N ALA A 61 0.30 -15.35 10.93
CA ALA A 61 1.44 -15.37 10.03
C ALA A 61 2.70 -15.98 10.69
N ASP A 62 3.57 -16.57 9.86
CA ASP A 62 4.90 -16.98 10.30
C ASP A 62 5.65 -15.80 10.92
N GLU A 63 6.14 -16.00 12.15
CA GLU A 63 6.72 -14.92 12.95
C GLU A 63 7.97 -14.32 12.29
N LYS A 64 8.75 -15.13 11.56
CA LYS A 64 9.93 -14.63 10.84
C LYS A 64 9.48 -13.70 9.72
N MET A 65 8.57 -14.14 8.85
CA MET A 65 8.07 -13.30 7.75
C MET A 65 7.38 -12.02 8.25
N LEU A 66 6.64 -12.12 9.36
CA LEU A 66 6.03 -10.97 10.00
C LEU A 66 7.09 -9.99 10.51
N ASN A 67 8.12 -10.46 11.21
CA ASN A 67 9.23 -9.64 11.72
C ASN A 67 10.10 -9.01 10.62
N GLN A 68 9.99 -9.49 9.38
CA GLN A 68 10.60 -8.90 8.19
C GLN A 68 9.74 -7.77 7.58
N GLY A 69 8.47 -7.63 7.98
CA GLY A 69 7.54 -6.63 7.43
C GLY A 69 6.88 -7.06 6.11
N LEU A 70 6.91 -8.35 5.76
CA LEU A 70 6.44 -8.82 4.44
C LEU A 70 4.92 -8.80 4.25
N PHE A 71 4.15 -8.60 5.32
CA PHE A 71 2.69 -8.49 5.25
C PHE A 71 2.21 -7.04 5.03
N ASN A 72 3.15 -6.09 4.97
CA ASN A 72 2.84 -4.67 5.10
C ASN A 72 2.98 -3.91 3.79
N TYR A 73 3.99 -4.19 2.97
CA TYR A 73 4.36 -3.32 1.86
C TYR A 73 3.25 -3.19 0.80
N ASN A 74 2.52 -4.26 0.49
CA ASN A 74 1.34 -4.21 -0.40
C ASN A 74 0.20 -3.39 0.20
N SER A 75 0.00 -3.47 1.53
CA SER A 75 -0.96 -2.65 2.26
C SER A 75 -0.59 -1.16 2.17
N VAL A 76 0.69 -0.84 2.42
CA VAL A 76 1.25 0.52 2.31
C VAL A 76 1.05 1.08 0.91
N LEU A 77 1.51 0.37 -0.12
CA LEU A 77 1.39 0.80 -1.51
C LEU A 77 -0.06 1.05 -1.92
N THR A 78 -0.97 0.15 -1.54
CA THR A 78 -2.40 0.28 -1.87
C THR A 78 -3.02 1.48 -1.17
N GLY A 79 -2.78 1.64 0.14
CA GLY A 79 -3.32 2.76 0.90
C GLY A 79 -2.83 4.11 0.36
N MET A 80 -1.54 4.22 0.05
CA MET A 80 -0.99 5.44 -0.58
C MET A 80 -1.58 5.68 -1.97
N ALA A 81 -1.64 4.65 -2.82
CA ALA A 81 -2.12 4.82 -4.19
C ALA A 81 -3.58 5.22 -4.22
N LEU A 82 -4.46 4.55 -3.47
CA LEU A 82 -5.87 4.92 -3.40
C LEU A 82 -6.07 6.30 -2.78
N PHE A 83 -5.23 6.68 -1.82
CA PHE A 83 -5.30 8.00 -1.21
C PHE A 83 -4.97 9.13 -2.20
N LEU A 84 -4.02 8.88 -3.10
CA LEU A 84 -3.64 9.84 -4.14
C LEU A 84 -4.65 9.84 -5.29
N LEU A 85 -5.05 8.64 -5.74
CA LEU A 85 -5.88 8.46 -6.93
C LEU A 85 -7.36 8.75 -6.70
N LEU A 86 -7.87 8.61 -5.48
CA LEU A 86 -9.26 8.89 -5.15
C LEU A 86 -9.40 10.29 -4.53
N THR A 87 -10.57 10.88 -4.75
CA THR A 87 -10.98 12.16 -4.15
C THR A 87 -12.37 12.02 -3.50
N GLY A 88 -12.85 13.09 -2.89
CA GLY A 88 -14.14 13.15 -2.21
C GLY A 88 -14.10 12.72 -0.75
N SER A 89 -15.20 12.93 -0.03
CA SER A 89 -15.22 12.83 1.44
C SER A 89 -14.84 11.45 2.02
N PHE A 90 -14.91 10.38 1.22
CA PHE A 90 -14.66 9.01 1.66
C PHE A 90 -13.29 8.45 1.26
N HIS A 91 -12.44 9.20 0.54
CA HIS A 91 -11.19 8.65 -0.02
C HIS A 91 -10.26 8.08 1.06
N TRP A 92 -10.20 8.69 2.24
CA TRP A 92 -9.42 8.18 3.38
C TRP A 92 -9.87 6.78 3.82
N VAL A 93 -11.18 6.60 3.99
CA VAL A 93 -11.76 5.34 4.46
C VAL A 93 -11.57 4.26 3.39
N LEU A 94 -11.84 4.59 2.12
CA LEU A 94 -11.64 3.67 1.01
C LEU A 94 -10.16 3.24 0.89
N SER A 95 -9.23 4.15 1.13
CA SER A 95 -7.79 3.85 1.12
C SER A 95 -7.39 2.86 2.21
N LEU A 96 -7.89 3.04 3.44
CA LEU A 96 -7.62 2.12 4.55
C LEU A 96 -8.29 0.76 4.34
N ILE A 97 -9.50 0.72 3.78
CA ILE A 97 -10.17 -0.52 3.38
C ILE A 97 -9.34 -1.24 2.31
N GLY A 98 -8.89 -0.52 1.28
CA GLY A 98 -8.01 -1.07 0.25
C GLY A 98 -6.72 -1.62 0.83
N ALA A 99 -6.07 -0.89 1.75
CA ALA A 99 -4.89 -1.36 2.47
C ALA A 99 -5.17 -2.69 3.22
N ALA A 100 -6.31 -2.80 3.92
CA ALA A 100 -6.71 -4.02 4.60
C ALA A 100 -6.94 -5.20 3.63
N ILE A 101 -7.65 -4.96 2.52
CA ILE A 101 -7.87 -5.99 1.49
C ILE A 101 -6.52 -6.42 0.89
N ALA A 102 -5.62 -5.49 0.59
CA ALA A 102 -4.29 -5.80 0.09
C ALA A 102 -3.49 -6.67 1.06
N ALA A 103 -3.54 -6.38 2.37
CA ALA A 103 -2.87 -7.21 3.37
C ALA A 103 -3.44 -8.64 3.45
N ILE A 104 -4.77 -8.79 3.37
CA ILE A 104 -5.44 -10.10 3.34
C ILE A 104 -5.03 -10.87 2.07
N LEU A 105 -5.04 -10.21 0.91
CA LEU A 105 -4.59 -10.79 -0.36
C LEU A 105 -3.12 -11.20 -0.30
N THR A 106 -2.27 -10.36 0.30
CA THR A 106 -0.83 -10.65 0.51
C THR A 106 -0.66 -11.90 1.36
N ALA A 107 -1.36 -12.01 2.50
CA ALA A 107 -1.30 -13.19 3.35
C ALA A 107 -1.77 -14.46 2.62
N THR A 108 -2.89 -14.35 1.90
CA THR A 108 -3.48 -15.45 1.14
C THR A 108 -2.55 -15.94 0.03
N LEU A 109 -2.01 -15.02 -0.77
CA LEU A 109 -1.11 -15.35 -1.86
C LEU A 109 0.22 -15.91 -1.35
N MET A 110 0.79 -15.38 -0.27
CA MET A 110 2.00 -15.98 0.32
C MET A 110 1.75 -17.41 0.79
N HIS A 111 0.57 -17.71 1.32
CA HIS A 111 0.21 -19.08 1.70
C HIS A 111 0.17 -20.03 0.49
N PHE A 112 -0.40 -19.62 -0.64
CA PHE A 112 -0.44 -20.46 -1.84
C PHE A 112 0.89 -20.53 -2.58
N MET A 113 1.61 -19.41 -2.70
CA MET A 113 2.87 -19.35 -3.46
C MET A 113 4.04 -20.04 -2.75
N ARG A 114 3.92 -20.34 -1.44
CA ARG A 114 4.96 -21.09 -0.70
C ARG A 114 5.28 -22.44 -1.34
N TYR A 115 4.31 -23.09 -1.97
CA TYR A 115 4.49 -24.38 -2.65
C TYR A 115 5.27 -24.25 -3.96
N MET A 116 5.15 -23.10 -4.63
CA MET A 116 5.85 -22.80 -5.89
C MET A 116 7.21 -22.11 -5.69
N LYS A 117 7.58 -21.78 -4.44
CA LYS A 117 8.81 -21.05 -4.07
C LYS A 117 8.98 -19.71 -4.82
N MET A 118 7.88 -19.08 -5.20
CA MET A 118 7.88 -17.83 -5.95
C MET A 118 7.50 -16.65 -5.04
N PRO A 119 8.21 -15.51 -5.11
CA PRO A 119 7.80 -14.31 -4.38
C PRO A 119 6.53 -13.70 -5.01
N ILE A 120 5.60 -13.24 -4.17
CA ILE A 120 4.39 -12.55 -4.63
C ILE A 120 4.66 -11.11 -5.08
N LEU A 121 5.78 -10.52 -4.64
CA LEU A 121 6.15 -9.12 -4.87
C LEU A 121 4.95 -8.18 -4.64
N THR A 122 4.83 -7.14 -5.46
CA THR A 122 3.78 -6.13 -5.38
C THR A 122 2.49 -6.49 -6.13
N PHE A 123 2.32 -7.76 -6.51
CA PHE A 123 1.14 -8.21 -7.26
C PHE A 123 -0.19 -7.89 -6.57
N PRO A 124 -0.38 -8.13 -5.25
CA PRO A 124 -1.63 -7.77 -4.56
C PRO A 124 -1.98 -6.28 -4.67
N PHE A 125 -0.97 -5.40 -4.54
CA PHE A 125 -1.14 -3.96 -4.70
C PHE A 125 -1.60 -3.59 -6.11
N ILE A 126 -0.94 -4.13 -7.14
CA ILE A 126 -1.20 -3.79 -8.54
C ILE A 126 -2.65 -4.15 -8.91
N ILE A 127 -3.06 -5.39 -8.66
CA ILE A 127 -4.38 -5.87 -9.06
C ILE A 127 -5.51 -5.10 -8.36
N LEU A 128 -5.33 -4.77 -7.08
CA LEU A 128 -6.36 -4.09 -6.30
C LEU A 128 -6.48 -2.62 -6.71
N THR A 129 -5.36 -1.97 -7.00
CA THR A 129 -5.35 -0.59 -7.50
C THR A 129 -6.01 -0.51 -8.87
N TRP A 130 -5.63 -1.39 -9.80
CA TRP A 130 -6.26 -1.46 -11.13
C TRP A 130 -7.75 -1.77 -11.05
N PHE A 131 -8.15 -2.74 -10.23
CA PHE A 131 -9.55 -3.06 -10.02
C PHE A 131 -10.34 -1.85 -9.52
N THR A 132 -9.80 -1.13 -8.52
CA THR A 132 -10.45 0.06 -7.96
C THR A 132 -10.62 1.17 -9.01
N LEU A 133 -9.59 1.42 -9.82
CA LEU A 133 -9.64 2.39 -10.92
C LEU A 133 -10.60 1.99 -12.04
N LEU A 134 -10.77 0.69 -12.32
CA LEU A 134 -11.75 0.24 -13.32
C LEU A 134 -13.18 0.36 -12.80
N VAL A 135 -13.38 0.09 -11.51
CA VAL A 135 -14.69 0.13 -10.85
C VAL A 135 -15.19 1.55 -10.64
N SER A 136 -14.31 2.54 -10.46
CA SER A 136 -14.69 3.95 -10.33
C SER A 136 -15.41 4.53 -11.55
N TYR A 137 -15.18 3.97 -12.75
CA TYR A 137 -15.97 4.33 -13.94
C TYR A 137 -17.43 3.85 -13.88
N ARG A 138 -17.78 2.97 -12.95
CA ARG A 138 -19.12 2.39 -12.79
C ARG A 138 -19.78 2.75 -11.46
N LEU A 139 -19.01 2.94 -10.40
CA LEU A 139 -19.51 3.22 -9.05
C LEU A 139 -19.25 4.67 -8.65
N THR A 140 -20.31 5.36 -8.25
CA THR A 140 -20.27 6.77 -7.80
C THR A 140 -19.51 6.97 -6.49
N ALA A 141 -19.27 5.90 -5.71
CA ALA A 141 -18.53 5.99 -4.46
C ALA A 141 -17.03 6.29 -4.65
N PHE A 142 -16.49 6.02 -5.85
CA PHE A 142 -15.08 6.20 -6.15
C PHE A 142 -14.91 7.35 -7.14
N HIS A 143 -14.67 8.54 -6.62
CA HIS A 143 -14.29 9.69 -7.47
C HIS A 143 -12.80 9.64 -7.73
N ILE A 144 -12.39 9.65 -8.99
CA ILE A 144 -10.97 9.66 -9.34
C ILE A 144 -10.46 11.10 -9.36
N ASN A 145 -9.20 11.28 -8.97
CA ASN A 145 -8.49 12.54 -9.13
C ASN A 145 -8.01 12.70 -10.58
N ASP A 146 -8.67 13.57 -11.33
CA ASP A 146 -8.43 13.77 -12.77
C ASP A 146 -7.01 14.24 -13.10
N THR A 147 -6.28 14.82 -12.13
CA THR A 147 -4.89 15.26 -12.33
C THR A 147 -3.88 14.12 -12.39
N LEU A 148 -4.23 12.94 -11.86
CA LEU A 148 -3.32 11.79 -11.72
C LEU A 148 -3.68 10.62 -12.64
N VAL A 149 -4.72 10.78 -13.47
CA VAL A 149 -5.13 9.80 -14.48
C VAL A 149 -4.57 10.22 -15.84
N PRO A 150 -4.13 9.27 -16.68
CA PRO A 150 -3.75 9.59 -18.05
C PRO A 150 -4.88 10.35 -18.76
N GLN A 151 -4.54 11.47 -19.41
CA GLN A 151 -5.52 12.23 -20.16
C GLN A 151 -6.15 11.34 -21.24
N SER A 152 -7.44 11.60 -21.51
CA SER A 152 -8.14 10.93 -22.60
C SER A 152 -7.37 11.17 -23.89
N LEU A 153 -6.99 10.09 -24.59
CA LEU A 153 -6.34 10.18 -25.91
C LEU A 153 -7.21 10.95 -26.93
N LYS A 154 -8.52 11.08 -26.68
CA LYS A 154 -9.42 11.90 -27.50
C LYS A 154 -9.32 13.41 -27.21
N GLN A 155 -8.82 13.79 -26.04
CA GLN A 155 -8.64 15.17 -25.58
C GLN A 155 -7.16 15.52 -25.43
N TRP A 156 -6.27 14.70 -25.99
CA TRP A 156 -4.84 14.90 -25.89
C TRP A 156 -4.44 16.12 -26.71
N GLU A 157 -4.33 17.26 -26.05
CA GLU A 157 -3.66 18.44 -26.59
C GLU A 157 -2.17 18.31 -26.32
N LEU A 158 -1.39 18.22 -27.39
CA LEU A 158 0.07 18.28 -27.31
C LEU A 158 0.47 19.69 -26.85
N ASP A 159 0.78 19.83 -25.57
CA ASP A 159 1.43 21.03 -25.05
C ASP A 159 2.87 21.09 -25.58
N ILE A 160 3.05 21.86 -26.66
CA ILE A 160 4.34 22.12 -27.29
C ILE A 160 5.06 23.33 -26.68
N THR A 161 4.47 23.98 -25.67
CA THR A 161 5.00 25.23 -25.13
C THR A 161 6.06 25.04 -24.07
N GLY A 162 6.20 23.84 -23.49
CA GLY A 162 7.36 23.45 -22.70
C GLY A 162 7.68 24.43 -21.57
N GLU A 163 6.73 24.62 -20.65
CA GLU A 163 6.99 25.29 -19.37
C GLU A 163 7.59 24.32 -18.33
#